data_AF-A0A2G9SGV3-F1
#
_entry.id   AF-A0A2G9SGV3-F1
#
_cell.length_a   1.000
_cell.length_b   1.000
_cell.length_c   1.000
_cell.angle_alpha   90.00
_cell.angle_beta   90.00
_cell.angle_gamma   90.00
#
_symmetry.space_group_name_H-M   'P 1'
#
loop_
_entity.id
_entity.type
_entity.pdbx_description
1 polymer ?
#
loop_
_entity_poly.entity_id
_entity_poly.type
_entity_poly.pdbx_seq_one_letter_code
_entity_poly.pdbx_strand_id
1 'polypeptide(L)'
;MLVVFKSAPILKRALKVKQAMMQLYVLRLLKLQTKYLGRQWRKSNMKSMSAIYQMVRHRMNDDWAYGNDIDARPWDFQAEECTLRGNIESFNSRRYEKNPNWEFAPVDNCLQSVLGQRIELPEDFHYTYELWLEREVFSRPIQWEELLQYS
;
A
#
# COMPACT_ATOMS: atom_id res chain seq x y z
N MET A 1 6.29 11.24 -11.60
CA MET A 1 6.04 12.39 -10.72
C MET A 1 7.28 12.94 -10.01
N LEU A 2 8.41 12.24 -10.00
CA LEU A 2 9.40 12.41 -8.94
C LEU A 2 10.49 13.44 -9.32
N VAL A 3 10.89 13.45 -10.60
CA VAL A 3 11.79 14.45 -11.21
C VAL A 3 11.01 15.64 -11.77
N VAL A 4 9.85 15.38 -12.40
CA VAL A 4 9.03 16.38 -13.10
C VAL A 4 8.40 17.40 -12.15
N PHE A 5 7.99 16.99 -10.94
CA PHE A 5 7.28 17.88 -10.00
C PHE A 5 8.20 18.59 -9.00
N LYS A 6 9.52 18.50 -9.16
CA LYS A 6 10.49 19.05 -8.19
C LYS A 6 10.13 18.64 -6.75
N SER A 7 9.87 17.34 -6.55
CA SER A 7 9.39 16.79 -5.28
C SER A 7 10.43 16.91 -4.15
N ALA A 8 11.73 16.89 -4.50
CA ALA A 8 12.84 17.00 -3.57
C ALA A 8 12.77 18.25 -2.67
N PRO A 9 12.49 19.47 -3.18
CA PRO A 9 12.18 20.64 -2.36
C PRO A 9 11.10 20.45 -1.30
N ILE A 10 10.01 19.75 -1.61
CA ILE A 10 8.90 19.49 -0.67
C ILE A 10 9.37 18.52 0.41
N LEU A 11 10.00 17.42 0.01
CA LEU A 11 10.56 16.43 0.93
C LEU A 11 11.61 17.04 1.85
N LYS A 12 12.49 17.92 1.34
CA LYS A 12 13.45 18.66 2.17
C LYS A 12 12.77 19.56 3.20
N ARG A 13 11.63 20.18 2.87
CA ARG A 13 10.85 20.96 3.86
C ARG A 13 10.22 20.04 4.89
N ALA A 14 9.69 18.89 4.48
CA ALA A 14 9.09 17.89 5.37
C ALA A 14 10.07 17.38 6.43
N LEU A 15 11.39 17.32 6.15
CA LEU A 15 12.41 16.96 7.13
C LEU A 15 12.49 17.91 8.34
N LYS A 16 11.97 19.14 8.24
CA LYS A 16 11.94 20.08 9.38
C LYS A 16 10.99 19.64 10.49
N VAL A 17 10.02 18.77 10.18
CA VAL A 17 9.08 18.21 11.16
C VAL A 17 9.82 17.20 12.04
N LYS A 18 9.83 17.42 13.36
CA LYS A 18 10.56 16.60 14.34
C LYS A 18 9.78 15.33 14.72
N GLN A 19 9.38 14.55 13.73
CA GLN A 19 8.76 13.24 13.94
C GLN A 19 9.63 12.17 13.29
N ALA A 20 10.25 11.32 14.11
CA ALA A 20 11.28 10.37 13.67
C ALA A 20 10.82 9.46 12.52
N MET A 21 9.60 8.92 12.61
CA MET A 21 9.06 8.01 11.60
C MET A 21 8.81 8.72 10.26
N MET A 22 8.27 9.93 10.31
CA MET A 22 8.08 10.77 9.12
C MET A 22 9.42 11.11 8.46
N GLN A 23 10.41 11.54 9.25
CA GLN A 23 11.74 11.84 8.75
C GLN A 23 12.39 10.63 8.09
N LEU A 24 12.27 9.44 8.69
CA LEU A 24 12.77 8.19 8.10
C LEU A 24 12.14 7.91 6.73
N TYR A 25 10.80 8.01 6.61
CA TYR A 25 10.12 7.77 5.34
C TYR A 25 10.46 8.84 4.29
N VAL A 26 10.56 10.10 4.69
CA VAL A 26 11.00 11.19 3.81
C VAL A 26 12.42 10.96 3.31
N LEU A 27 13.34 10.49 4.17
CA LEU A 27 14.71 10.14 3.77
C LEU A 27 14.76 8.94 2.82
N ARG A 28 13.89 7.92 3.01
CA ARG A 28 13.75 6.80 2.06
C ARG A 28 13.28 7.28 0.69
N LEU A 29 12.30 8.17 0.64
CA LEU A 29 11.84 8.79 -0.60
C LEU A 29 12.97 9.59 -1.26
N LEU A 30 13.68 10.43 -0.50
CA LEU A 30 14.83 11.19 -1.01
C LEU A 30 15.95 10.29 -1.54
N LYS A 31 16.25 9.17 -0.87
CA LYS A 31 17.22 8.16 -1.36
C LYS A 31 16.86 7.69 -2.77
N LEU A 32 15.60 7.33 -3.02
CA LEU A 32 15.13 6.91 -4.35
C LEU A 32 15.23 8.02 -5.40
N GLN A 33 15.12 9.28 -4.99
CA GLN A 33 15.19 10.45 -5.87
C GLN A 33 16.58 10.85 -6.30
N THR A 34 17.53 10.76 -5.37
CA THR A 34 18.88 11.30 -5.54
C THR A 34 19.62 10.84 -6.79
N LYS A 35 19.34 9.64 -7.32
CA LYS A 35 19.88 9.19 -8.61
C LYS A 35 19.51 10.18 -9.71
N TYR A 36 18.24 10.53 -9.83
CA TYR A 36 17.72 11.41 -10.88
C TYR A 36 18.00 12.91 -10.69
N LEU A 37 18.41 13.35 -9.50
CA LEU A 37 18.67 14.77 -9.22
C LEU A 37 20.06 15.23 -9.68
N GLY A 38 20.93 14.29 -10.04
CA GLY A 38 22.25 14.57 -10.59
C GLY A 38 23.33 14.98 -9.57
N ARG A 39 24.57 15.01 -10.06
CA ARG A 39 25.77 15.21 -9.23
C ARG A 39 25.81 16.58 -8.53
N GLN A 40 25.39 17.64 -9.22
CA GLN A 40 25.40 19.02 -8.66
C GLN A 40 24.43 19.18 -7.48
N TRP A 41 23.25 18.54 -7.57
CA TRP A 41 22.30 18.53 -6.47
C TRP A 41 22.89 17.80 -5.26
N ARG A 42 23.51 16.62 -5.45
CA ARG A 42 24.14 15.88 -4.35
C ARG A 42 25.21 16.73 -3.64
N LYS A 43 26.07 17.42 -4.39
CA LYS A 43 27.10 18.32 -3.84
C LYS A 43 26.52 19.45 -2.98
N SER A 44 25.42 20.07 -3.39
CA SER A 44 24.78 21.17 -2.64
C SER A 44 23.87 20.70 -1.50
N ASN A 45 23.59 19.39 -1.39
CA ASN A 45 22.65 18.81 -0.42
C ASN A 45 23.31 17.81 0.52
N MET A 46 24.56 18.06 0.92
CA MET A 46 25.34 17.11 1.73
C MET A 46 24.69 16.74 3.06
N LYS A 47 24.02 17.68 3.74
CA LYS A 47 23.28 17.36 4.96
C LYS A 47 22.21 16.30 4.74
N SER A 48 21.48 16.36 3.63
CA SER A 48 20.48 15.35 3.26
C SER A 48 21.14 14.03 2.89
N MET A 49 22.25 14.06 2.15
CA MET A 49 23.02 12.85 1.81
C MET A 49 23.55 12.16 3.06
N SER A 50 24.16 12.90 3.99
CA SER A 50 24.64 12.38 5.27
C SER A 50 23.52 11.78 6.12
N ALA A 51 22.35 12.44 6.16
CA ALA A 51 21.19 11.90 6.87
C ALA A 51 20.70 10.58 6.26
N ILE A 52 20.71 10.43 4.93
CA ILE A 52 20.40 9.16 4.26
C ILE A 52 21.43 8.09 4.65
N TYR A 53 22.72 8.43 4.68
CA TYR A 53 23.77 7.49 5.09
C TYR A 53 23.58 6.98 6.52
N GLN A 54 23.18 7.87 7.44
CA GLN A 54 23.04 7.57 8.87
C GLN A 54 21.75 6.83 9.21
N MET A 55 20.63 7.17 8.55
CA MET A 55 19.29 6.77 9.02
C MET A 55 18.59 5.76 8.11
N VAL A 56 19.04 5.59 6.86
CA VAL A 56 18.43 4.67 5.90
C VAL A 56 19.35 3.48 5.68
N ARG A 57 18.80 2.26 5.76
CA ARG A 57 19.54 1.02 5.52
C ARG A 57 20.06 0.96 4.07
N HIS A 58 21.31 0.53 3.91
CA HIS A 58 21.95 0.28 2.61
C HIS A 58 22.03 -1.21 2.30
N ARG A 59 21.87 -1.56 1.03
CA ARG A 59 22.08 -2.90 0.47
C ARG A 59 23.27 -2.86 -0.49
N MET A 60 23.91 -3.99 -0.73
CA MET A 60 25.08 -4.05 -1.63
C MET A 60 24.77 -3.56 -3.05
N ASN A 61 23.54 -3.77 -3.53
CA ASN A 61 23.12 -3.34 -4.87
C ASN A 61 22.48 -1.94 -4.88
N ASP A 62 22.65 -1.13 -3.82
CA ASP A 62 22.06 0.19 -3.73
C ASP A 62 22.94 1.26 -4.43
N ASP A 63 22.78 1.41 -5.75
CA ASP A 63 23.53 2.42 -6.54
C ASP A 63 22.91 3.82 -6.53
N TRP A 64 22.13 4.14 -5.51
CA TRP A 64 21.35 5.37 -5.40
C TRP A 64 22.18 6.68 -5.49
N ALA A 65 23.44 6.66 -5.04
CA ALA A 65 24.32 7.81 -5.01
C ALA A 65 25.17 7.98 -6.29
N TYR A 66 25.31 6.90 -7.07
CA TYR A 66 26.26 6.82 -8.19
C TYR A 66 25.58 6.59 -9.54
N GLY A 67 24.32 6.14 -9.56
CA GLY A 67 23.54 5.96 -10.76
C GLY A 67 23.20 7.29 -11.43
N ASN A 68 23.93 7.61 -12.49
CA ASN A 68 23.47 8.47 -13.56
C ASN A 68 23.88 7.81 -14.87
N ASP A 69 22.91 7.43 -15.70
CA ASP A 69 23.11 7.56 -17.14
C ASP A 69 23.12 9.05 -17.42
N ILE A 70 24.24 9.55 -17.95
CA ILE A 70 24.44 10.97 -18.28
C ILE A 70 23.40 11.44 -19.32
N ASP A 71 22.75 10.49 -20.01
CA ASP A 71 21.83 10.72 -21.11
C ASP A 71 20.35 10.42 -20.81
N ALA A 72 19.99 10.09 -19.56
CA ALA A 72 18.59 9.78 -19.23
C ALA A 72 17.72 11.06 -19.33
N ARG A 73 16.83 11.10 -20.33
CA ARG A 73 16.00 12.27 -20.64
C ARG A 73 14.72 12.25 -19.81
N PRO A 74 14.13 13.40 -19.45
CA PRO A 74 12.93 13.46 -18.60
C PRO A 74 11.73 12.66 -19.12
N TRP A 75 11.62 12.48 -20.44
CA TRP A 75 10.55 11.73 -21.08
C TRP A 75 10.77 10.22 -21.12
N ASP A 76 12.01 9.75 -20.88
CA ASP A 76 12.34 8.31 -20.93
C ASP A 76 11.61 7.53 -19.82
N PHE A 77 11.21 8.20 -18.74
CA PHE A 77 10.49 7.60 -17.60
C PHE A 77 8.99 7.90 -17.58
N GLN A 78 8.45 8.62 -18.56
CA GLN A 78 7.07 9.11 -18.51
C GLN A 78 6.05 7.97 -18.49
N ALA A 79 6.30 6.89 -19.23
CA ALA A 79 5.44 5.71 -19.25
C ALA A 79 5.39 5.02 -17.87
N GLU A 80 6.56 4.75 -17.29
CA GLU A 80 6.68 4.17 -15.94
C GLU A 80 6.02 5.06 -14.88
N GLU A 81 6.21 6.38 -14.98
CA GLU A 81 5.60 7.34 -14.07
C GLU A 81 4.07 7.37 -14.18
N CYS A 82 3.52 7.27 -15.40
CA CYS A 82 2.07 7.17 -15.62
C CYS A 82 1.50 5.88 -15.02
N THR A 83 2.14 4.74 -15.25
CA THR A 83 1.75 3.45 -14.66
C THR A 83 1.76 3.50 -13.14
N LEU A 84 2.82 4.04 -12.56
CA LEU A 84 2.97 4.14 -11.11
C LEU A 84 1.93 5.08 -10.50
N ARG A 85 1.59 6.18 -11.17
CA ARG A 85 0.50 7.08 -10.77
C ARG A 85 -0.85 6.35 -10.77
N GLY A 86 -1.18 5.64 -11.84
CA GLY A 86 -2.43 4.86 -11.92
C GLY A 86 -2.55 3.81 -10.82
N ASN A 87 -1.44 3.14 -10.49
CA ASN A 87 -1.39 2.16 -9.40
C ASN A 87 -1.61 2.81 -8.01
N ILE A 88 -1.00 3.98 -7.77
CA ILE A 88 -1.19 4.74 -6.51
C ILE A 88 -2.63 5.22 -6.39
N GLU A 89 -3.20 5.80 -7.45
CA GLU A 89 -4.58 6.26 -7.47
C GLU A 89 -5.54 5.10 -7.20
N SER A 90 -5.35 3.97 -7.88
CA SER A 90 -6.16 2.76 -7.66
C SER A 90 -6.02 2.21 -6.23
N PHE A 91 -4.82 2.26 -5.63
CA PHE A 91 -4.64 1.87 -4.23
C PHE A 91 -5.34 2.85 -3.27
N ASN A 92 -5.18 4.15 -3.49
CA ASN A 92 -5.73 5.17 -2.62
C ASN A 92 -7.26 5.18 -2.68
N SER A 93 -7.85 5.07 -3.87
CA SER A 93 -9.29 4.93 -4.04
C SER A 93 -9.80 3.71 -3.28
N ARG A 94 -9.18 2.53 -3.46
CA ARG A 94 -9.53 1.33 -2.69
C ARG A 94 -9.43 1.51 -1.17
N ARG A 95 -8.38 2.16 -0.67
CA ARG A 95 -8.04 2.15 0.77
C ARG A 95 -8.65 3.30 1.57
N TYR A 96 -8.88 4.45 0.93
CA TYR A 96 -9.23 5.70 1.60
C TYR A 96 -10.52 6.34 1.07
N GLU A 97 -11.11 5.90 -0.05
CA GLU A 97 -12.45 6.38 -0.42
C GLU A 97 -13.51 5.79 0.51
N LYS A 98 -14.53 6.61 0.81
CA LYS A 98 -15.63 6.25 1.71
C LYS A 98 -16.60 5.24 1.12
N ASN A 99 -16.52 4.96 -0.17
CA ASN A 99 -17.43 4.07 -0.87
C ASN A 99 -16.62 3.07 -1.71
N PRO A 100 -16.03 2.04 -1.07
CA PRO A 100 -15.27 1.03 -1.79
C PRO A 100 -16.21 0.31 -2.77
N ASN A 101 -15.71 0.04 -3.99
CA ASN A 101 -16.34 -0.97 -4.85
C ASN A 101 -16.56 -2.23 -4.00
N TRP A 102 -17.77 -2.80 -4.06
CA TRP A 102 -18.21 -3.93 -3.23
C TRP A 102 -17.24 -5.12 -3.25
N GLU A 103 -16.55 -5.33 -4.38
CA GLU A 103 -15.52 -6.36 -4.57
C GLU A 103 -14.29 -6.20 -3.66
N PHE A 104 -14.06 -5.00 -3.12
CA PHE A 104 -12.90 -4.66 -2.27
C PHE A 104 -13.30 -3.98 -0.95
N ALA A 105 -14.57 -4.06 -0.56
CA ALA A 105 -14.99 -3.61 0.77
C ALA A 105 -14.28 -4.45 1.85
N PRO A 106 -13.88 -3.85 2.98
CA PRO A 106 -13.32 -4.63 4.08
C PRO A 106 -14.34 -5.67 4.52
N VAL A 107 -13.91 -6.93 4.54
CA VAL A 107 -14.74 -8.04 5.05
C VAL A 107 -15.08 -7.75 6.51
N ASP A 108 -16.35 -7.90 6.87
CA ASP A 108 -16.80 -7.75 8.24
C ASP A 108 -16.31 -8.93 9.08
N ASN A 109 -15.19 -8.72 9.77
CA ASN A 109 -14.58 -9.70 10.67
C ASN A 109 -15.13 -9.60 12.09
N CYS A 110 -16.18 -8.80 12.34
CA CYS A 110 -16.79 -8.68 13.65
C CYS A 110 -17.80 -9.81 13.86
N LEU A 111 -17.45 -10.81 14.68
CA LEU A 111 -18.36 -11.87 15.08
C LEU A 111 -19.70 -11.34 15.62
N GLN A 112 -19.66 -10.20 16.33
CA GLN A 112 -20.87 -9.58 16.89
C GLN A 112 -21.79 -8.98 15.82
N SER A 113 -21.25 -8.60 14.66
CA SER A 113 -22.03 -8.11 13.53
C SER A 113 -22.78 -9.26 12.84
N VAL A 114 -22.09 -10.39 12.62
CA VAL A 114 -22.68 -11.62 12.07
C VAL A 114 -23.71 -12.23 13.02
N LEU A 115 -23.38 -12.35 14.31
CA LEU A 115 -24.31 -12.85 15.34
C LEU A 115 -25.42 -11.84 15.68
N GLY A 116 -25.23 -10.57 15.31
CA GLY A 116 -26.21 -9.50 15.49
C GLY A 116 -27.23 -9.40 14.34
N GLN A 117 -27.02 -10.11 13.23
CA GLN A 117 -28.01 -10.17 12.16
C GLN A 117 -29.25 -10.92 12.63
N ARG A 118 -30.41 -10.25 12.57
CA ARG A 118 -31.70 -10.91 12.76
C ARG A 118 -32.01 -11.76 11.54
N ILE A 119 -31.89 -13.06 11.69
CA ILE A 119 -32.37 -14.03 10.72
C ILE A 119 -33.81 -14.36 11.11
N GLU A 120 -34.77 -13.98 10.27
CA GLU A 120 -36.16 -14.39 10.42
C GLU A 120 -36.28 -15.84 9.96
N LEU A 121 -36.59 -16.73 10.91
CA LEU A 121 -36.82 -18.15 10.63
C LEU A 121 -38.31 -18.38 10.36
N PRO A 122 -38.66 -19.34 9.50
CA PRO A 122 -40.05 -19.79 9.33
C PRO A 122 -40.68 -20.19 10.67
N GLU A 123 -41.98 -19.91 10.85
CA GLU A 123 -42.70 -20.18 12.11
C GLU A 123 -42.67 -21.68 12.49
N ASP A 124 -42.60 -22.56 11.48
CA ASP A 124 -42.56 -24.02 11.63
C ASP A 124 -41.13 -24.59 11.81
N PHE A 125 -40.11 -23.73 11.76
CA PHE A 125 -38.70 -24.17 11.78
C PHE A 125 -38.35 -25.00 13.01
N HIS A 126 -38.97 -24.72 14.16
CA HIS A 126 -38.77 -25.48 15.39
C HIS A 126 -39.16 -26.96 15.25
N TYR A 127 -40.16 -27.28 14.42
CA TYR A 127 -40.58 -28.66 14.17
C TYR A 127 -39.68 -29.38 13.15
N THR A 128 -39.04 -28.63 12.26
CA THR A 128 -38.18 -29.16 11.20
C THR A 128 -36.69 -29.06 11.51
N TYR A 129 -36.32 -28.56 12.70
CA TYR A 129 -34.94 -28.23 13.06
C TYR A 129 -33.99 -29.42 12.93
N GLU A 130 -34.38 -30.57 13.47
CA GLU A 130 -33.56 -31.80 13.43
C GLU A 130 -33.34 -32.30 12.00
N LEU A 131 -34.39 -32.27 11.16
CA LEU A 131 -34.31 -32.61 9.74
C LEU A 131 -33.39 -31.65 8.97
N TRP A 132 -33.43 -30.37 9.30
CA TRP A 132 -32.55 -29.36 8.72
C TRP A 132 -31.08 -29.60 9.13
N LEU A 133 -30.82 -29.91 10.40
CA LEU A 133 -29.48 -30.24 10.88
C LEU A 133 -28.89 -31.43 10.13
N GLU A 134 -29.65 -32.53 10.02
CA GLU A 134 -29.17 -33.71 9.29
C GLU A 134 -28.88 -33.39 7.83
N ARG A 135 -29.78 -32.66 7.14
CA ARG A 135 -29.67 -32.43 5.70
C ARG A 135 -28.68 -31.33 5.29
N GLU A 136 -28.57 -30.26 6.07
CA GLU A 136 -27.84 -29.06 5.68
C GLU A 136 -26.51 -28.93 6.43
N VAL A 137 -26.39 -29.51 7.64
CA VAL A 137 -25.19 -29.39 8.47
C VAL A 137 -24.38 -30.69 8.50
N PHE A 138 -25.00 -31.82 8.86
CA PHE A 138 -24.25 -33.07 9.06
C PHE A 138 -23.97 -33.83 7.78
N SER A 139 -24.91 -33.88 6.83
CA SER A 139 -24.74 -34.62 5.58
C SER A 139 -23.99 -33.85 4.49
N ARG A 140 -23.78 -32.54 4.66
CA ARG A 140 -22.98 -31.75 3.73
C ARG A 140 -21.50 -31.79 4.12
N PRO A 141 -20.61 -32.30 3.25
CA PRO A 141 -19.18 -32.20 3.50
C PRO A 141 -18.78 -30.73 3.44
N ILE A 142 -18.24 -30.21 4.54
CA ILE A 142 -17.74 -28.83 4.57
C ILE A 142 -16.45 -28.79 3.74
N GLN A 143 -16.49 -28.09 2.60
CA GLN A 143 -15.35 -27.90 1.72
C GLN A 143 -14.43 -26.80 2.27
N TRP A 144 -13.72 -27.13 3.35
CA TRP A 144 -12.76 -26.23 4.01
C TRP A 144 -11.69 -25.67 3.05
N GLU A 145 -11.42 -26.36 1.95
CA GLU A 145 -10.46 -25.94 0.93
C GLU A 145 -10.91 -24.68 0.16
N GLU A 146 -12.21 -24.47 -0.04
CA GLU A 146 -12.72 -23.28 -0.74
C GLU A 146 -12.56 -22.00 0.09
N LEU A 147 -12.60 -22.12 1.42
CA LEU A 147 -12.35 -21.00 2.34
C LEU A 147 -10.93 -20.45 2.24
N LEU A 148 -9.97 -21.25 1.77
CA LEU A 148 -8.56 -20.85 1.61
C LEU A 148 -8.26 -20.27 0.22
N GLN A 149 -9.17 -20.41 -0.76
CA GLN A 149 -8.95 -19.90 -2.13
C GLN A 149 -9.13 -18.39 -2.24
N TYR A 150 -9.71 -17.74 -1.23
CA TYR A 150 -9.96 -16.29 -1.17
C TYR A 150 -9.00 -15.54 -0.22
N SER A 151 -7.93 -16.17 0.28
CA SER A 151 -6.91 -15.52 1.13
C SER A 151 -5.69 -15.03 0.35
#